data_AF-A0A1Q5UGV6-F1
#
_entry.id   AF-A0A1Q5UGV6-F1
#
_cell.length_a   1.000
_cell.length_b   1.000
_cell.length_c   1.000
_cell.angle_alpha   90.00
_cell.angle_beta   90.00
_cell.angle_gamma   90.00
#
_symmetry.space_group_name_H-M   'P 1'
#
loop_
_entity.id
_entity.type
_entity.pdbx_description
1 polymer ?
#
loop_
_entity_poly.entity_id
_entity_poly.type
_entity_poly.pdbx_seq_one_letter_code
_entity_poly.pdbx_strand_id
1 'polypeptide(L)'
;MSTPATFSSRREENIHLFVESRRENCDKLLGWKSQLLRTPGIRRELSNSLEDIMLCDWDEFTLLHDAIREDWSEADDADHNGWDNCWWTEGLGIQAVMEALIWDLHDRPAYYHYAELAEILNILSVCIGQLQYQKEIDDHVRQMRDAAQQMNRRRRYFGPRLGALCDELFEIMQCECQYCGADES
;
A
#
# COMPACT_ATOMS: atom_id res chain seq x y z
N MET A 1 12.11 -1.90 30.12
CA MET A 1 11.19 -0.76 29.94
C MET A 1 11.82 0.13 28.89
N SER A 2 11.43 -0.04 27.63
CA SER A 2 11.90 0.81 26.54
C SER A 2 11.27 2.19 26.72
N THR A 3 12.12 3.21 26.83
CA THR A 3 11.68 4.61 26.85
C THR A 3 10.91 4.88 25.56
N PRO A 4 9.71 5.49 25.59
CA PRO A 4 9.04 5.90 24.37
C PRO A 4 9.99 6.78 23.56
N ALA A 5 10.21 6.44 22.29
CA ALA A 5 10.95 7.30 21.39
C ALA A 5 10.30 8.68 21.42
N THR A 6 11.05 9.69 21.84
CA THR A 6 10.56 11.06 21.99
C THR A 6 10.82 11.76 20.66
N PHE A 7 9.81 11.85 19.82
CA PHE A 7 9.93 12.51 18.52
C PHE A 7 9.94 14.03 18.69
N SER A 8 10.54 14.74 17.72
CA SER A 8 10.33 16.19 17.62
C SER A 8 8.87 16.46 17.24
N SER A 9 8.31 17.59 17.66
CA SER A 9 6.92 17.95 17.28
C SER A 9 6.73 18.06 15.76
N ARG A 10 7.78 18.41 15.02
CA ARG A 10 7.77 18.44 13.55
C ARG A 10 7.69 17.03 12.96
N ARG A 11 8.38 16.07 13.56
CA ARG A 11 8.31 14.67 13.15
C ARG A 11 6.95 14.05 13.45
N GLU A 12 6.37 14.34 14.61
CA GLU A 12 5.00 13.90 14.94
C GLU A 12 3.99 14.43 13.91
N GLU A 13 4.12 15.69 13.49
CA GLU A 13 3.31 16.28 12.43
C GLU A 13 3.51 15.59 11.07
N ASN A 14 4.75 15.35 10.65
CA ASN A 14 5.02 14.64 9.39
C ASN A 14 4.48 13.20 9.41
N ILE A 15 4.61 12.49 10.53
CA ILE A 15 4.04 11.14 10.70
C ILE A 15 2.52 11.20 10.59
N HIS A 16 1.87 12.19 11.22
CA HIS A 16 0.43 12.37 11.12
C HIS A 16 -0.01 12.59 9.66
N LEU A 17 0.67 13.48 8.94
CA LEU A 17 0.41 13.75 7.52
C LEU A 17 0.60 12.49 6.66
N PHE A 18 1.64 11.71 6.93
CA PHE A 18 1.88 10.44 6.23
C PHE A 18 0.74 9.44 6.47
N VAL A 19 0.31 9.28 7.72
CA VAL A 19 -0.80 8.38 8.07
C VAL A 19 -2.13 8.83 7.47
N GLU A 20 -2.39 10.14 7.44
CA GLU A 20 -3.59 10.73 6.85
C GLU A 20 -3.62 10.49 5.33
N SER A 21 -2.56 10.86 4.61
CA SER A 21 -2.43 10.62 3.17
C SER A 21 -2.58 9.13 2.81
N ARG A 22 -2.01 8.25 3.64
CA ARG A 22 -2.19 6.79 3.52
C ARG A 22 -3.63 6.34 3.62
N ARG A 23 -4.37 6.85 4.60
CA ARG A 23 -5.79 6.53 4.76
C ARG A 23 -6.58 7.02 3.56
N GLU A 24 -6.32 8.25 3.09
CA GLU A 24 -7.01 8.81 1.93
C GLU A 24 -6.80 7.95 0.67
N ASN A 25 -5.57 7.45 0.44
CA ASN A 25 -5.29 6.55 -0.68
C ASN A 25 -5.99 5.20 -0.56
N CYS A 26 -6.07 4.63 0.64
CA CYS A 26 -6.86 3.43 0.90
C CYS A 26 -8.34 3.68 0.57
N ASP A 27 -8.90 4.79 1.05
CA ASP A 27 -10.30 5.15 0.84
C ASP A 27 -10.62 5.40 -0.64
N LYS A 28 -9.72 6.07 -1.37
CA LYS A 28 -9.80 6.23 -2.84
C LYS A 28 -9.92 4.86 -3.51
N LEU A 29 -8.98 3.94 -3.25
CA LEU A 29 -8.96 2.61 -3.86
C LEU A 29 -10.20 1.77 -3.53
N LEU A 30 -10.68 1.82 -2.28
CA LEU A 30 -11.92 1.14 -1.86
C LEU A 30 -13.17 1.75 -2.49
N GLY A 31 -13.18 3.07 -2.66
CA GLY A 31 -14.20 3.80 -3.41
C GLY A 31 -14.28 3.31 -4.85
N TRP A 32 -13.13 3.23 -5.53
CA TRP A 32 -13.02 2.71 -6.90
C TRP A 32 -13.45 1.26 -7.02
N LYS A 33 -13.02 0.38 -6.11
CA LYS A 33 -13.49 -1.01 -6.01
C LYS A 33 -15.02 -1.10 -6.00
N SER A 34 -15.66 -0.23 -5.22
CA SER A 34 -17.13 -0.20 -5.11
C SER A 34 -17.81 0.27 -6.39
N GLN A 35 -17.16 1.15 -7.16
CA GLN A 35 -17.64 1.66 -8.44
C GLN A 35 -17.39 0.71 -9.61
N LEU A 36 -16.30 -0.07 -9.59
CA LEU A 36 -15.95 -1.06 -10.62
C LEU A 36 -17.09 -2.05 -10.91
N LEU A 37 -17.83 -2.43 -9.87
CA LEU A 37 -18.94 -3.37 -9.98
C LEU A 37 -20.23 -2.73 -10.52
N ARG A 38 -20.27 -1.40 -10.66
CA ARG A 38 -21.49 -0.62 -10.94
C ARG A 38 -21.43 0.16 -12.25
N THR A 39 -20.25 0.49 -12.77
CA THR A 39 -20.08 1.41 -13.91
C THR A 39 -19.40 0.74 -15.12
N PRO A 40 -20.08 0.63 -16.27
CA PRO A 40 -19.44 0.22 -17.53
C PRO A 40 -18.43 1.28 -18.02
N GLY A 41 -17.24 0.87 -18.45
CA GLY A 41 -16.25 1.77 -19.07
C GLY A 41 -15.26 2.44 -18.10
N ILE A 42 -15.37 2.15 -16.80
CA ILE A 42 -14.54 2.68 -15.71
C ILE A 42 -13.02 2.40 -15.84
N ARG A 43 -12.57 1.59 -16.79
CA ARG A 43 -11.14 1.22 -16.92
C ARG A 43 -10.24 2.43 -17.16
N ARG A 44 -10.66 3.35 -18.03
CA ARG A 44 -9.89 4.57 -18.32
C ARG A 44 -9.87 5.50 -17.11
N GLU A 45 -11.02 5.66 -16.45
CA GLU A 45 -11.12 6.44 -15.22
C GLU A 45 -10.24 5.85 -14.12
N LEU A 46 -10.29 4.52 -13.93
CA LEU A 46 -9.44 3.81 -12.98
C LEU A 46 -7.95 3.99 -13.32
N SER A 47 -7.57 3.88 -14.58
CA SER A 47 -6.18 4.08 -15.02
C SER A 47 -5.70 5.48 -14.68
N ASN A 48 -6.46 6.51 -15.07
CA ASN A 48 -6.13 7.90 -14.78
C ASN A 48 -6.06 8.16 -13.26
N SER A 49 -6.97 7.57 -12.47
CA SER A 49 -6.93 7.74 -11.02
C SER A 49 -5.79 6.99 -10.34
N LEU A 50 -5.37 5.84 -10.88
CA LEU A 50 -4.15 5.18 -10.42
C LEU A 50 -2.90 6.00 -10.80
N GLU A 51 -2.88 6.62 -11.98
CA GLU A 51 -1.85 7.58 -12.37
C GLU A 51 -1.81 8.78 -11.43
N ASP A 52 -2.97 9.34 -11.05
CA ASP A 52 -3.05 10.47 -10.12
C ASP A 52 -2.45 10.09 -8.74
N ILE A 53 -2.79 8.89 -8.22
CA ILE A 53 -2.20 8.39 -6.96
C ILE A 53 -0.68 8.23 -7.12
N MET A 54 -0.23 7.71 -8.26
CA MET A 54 1.18 7.48 -8.53
C MET A 54 2.01 8.76 -8.73
N LEU A 55 1.46 9.77 -9.37
CA LEU A 55 2.19 10.99 -9.73
C LEU A 55 2.07 12.09 -8.67
N CYS A 56 0.96 12.14 -7.93
CA CYS A 56 0.75 13.17 -6.92
C CYS A 56 0.96 12.60 -5.53
N ASP A 57 0.13 11.61 -5.17
CA ASP A 57 0.05 11.16 -3.78
C ASP A 57 1.30 10.35 -3.37
N TRP A 58 1.88 9.56 -4.29
CA TRP A 58 3.08 8.75 -4.04
C TRP A 58 4.35 9.60 -3.92
N ASP A 59 4.45 10.67 -4.70
CA ASP A 59 5.54 11.64 -4.60
C ASP A 59 5.47 12.38 -3.25
N GLU A 60 4.28 12.79 -2.81
CA GLU A 60 4.08 13.39 -1.48
C GLU A 60 4.46 12.42 -0.36
N PHE A 61 4.08 11.15 -0.50
CA PHE A 61 4.49 10.08 0.40
C PHE A 61 6.01 9.92 0.51
N THR A 62 6.70 9.96 -0.65
CA THR A 62 8.16 9.86 -0.70
C THR A 62 8.81 11.06 0.00
N LEU A 63 8.28 12.26 -0.21
CA LEU A 63 8.76 13.48 0.46
C LEU A 63 8.54 13.43 1.98
N LEU A 64 7.37 12.97 2.42
CA LEU A 64 7.08 12.78 3.84
C LEU A 64 7.98 11.69 4.45
N HIS A 65 8.21 10.60 3.73
CA HIS A 65 9.15 9.55 4.10
C HIS A 65 10.54 10.11 4.37
N ASP A 66 11.08 10.87 3.40
CA ASP A 66 12.41 11.44 3.48
C ASP A 66 12.51 12.49 4.60
N ALA A 67 11.47 13.31 4.79
CA ALA A 67 11.43 14.30 5.86
C ALA A 67 11.37 13.67 7.27
N ILE A 68 10.65 12.55 7.44
CA ILE A 68 10.62 11.79 8.69
C ILE A 68 12.00 11.16 8.96
N ARG A 69 12.62 10.63 7.90
CA ARG A 69 13.95 10.02 7.94
C ARG A 69 15.03 11.04 8.34
N GLU A 70 15.03 12.23 7.72
CA GLU A 70 16.03 13.28 8.00
C GLU A 70 16.00 13.77 9.46
N ASP A 71 14.86 13.67 10.14
CA ASP A 71 14.69 14.10 11.54
C ASP A 71 15.13 13.02 12.55
N TRP A 72 15.67 11.87 12.12
CA TRP A 72 16.29 10.89 13.01
C TRP A 72 17.69 11.36 13.46
N SER A 73 17.85 11.58 14.75
CA SER A 73 19.12 11.99 15.36
C SER A 73 20.16 10.87 15.47
N GLU A 74 19.74 9.61 15.43
CA GLU A 74 20.62 8.44 15.48
C GLU A 74 20.29 7.49 14.31
N ALA A 75 21.24 7.32 13.40
CA ALA A 75 21.07 6.56 12.14
C ALA A 75 21.09 5.03 12.31
N ASP A 76 21.15 4.52 13.54
CA ASP A 76 21.37 3.08 13.83
C ASP A 76 20.33 2.51 14.80
N ASP A 77 19.13 3.10 14.82
CA ASP A 77 17.97 2.53 15.52
C ASP A 77 17.25 1.51 14.62
N ALA A 78 16.77 0.41 15.20
CA ALA A 78 16.02 -0.61 14.48
C ALA A 78 14.78 -0.02 13.79
N ASP A 79 14.20 1.03 14.39
CA ASP A 79 13.09 1.78 13.81
C ASP A 79 13.49 2.56 12.54
N HIS A 80 14.69 3.14 12.51
CA HIS A 80 15.24 3.82 11.33
C HIS A 80 15.41 2.85 10.17
N ASN A 81 16.08 1.73 10.44
CA ASN A 81 16.30 0.69 9.44
C ASN A 81 14.99 0.04 9.00
N GLY A 82 14.02 -0.11 9.90
CA GLY A 82 12.69 -0.63 9.57
C GLY A 82 11.90 0.25 8.62
N TRP A 83 11.90 1.57 8.86
CA TRP A 83 11.25 2.55 8.01
C TRP A 83 11.81 2.59 6.60
N ASP A 84 13.13 2.73 6.47
CA ASP A 84 13.81 2.72 5.18
C ASP A 84 13.57 1.38 4.46
N ASN A 85 13.73 0.26 5.15
CA ASN A 85 13.61 -1.06 4.53
C ASN A 85 12.19 -1.34 4.03
N CYS A 86 11.16 -0.97 4.81
CA CYS A 86 9.76 -1.08 4.41
C CYS A 86 9.48 -0.20 3.18
N TRP A 87 9.90 1.06 3.20
CA TRP A 87 9.69 1.97 2.08
C TRP A 87 10.38 1.50 0.79
N TRP A 88 11.67 1.18 0.87
CA TRP A 88 12.45 0.79 -0.31
C TRP A 88 12.12 -0.62 -0.83
N THR A 89 11.63 -1.52 0.02
CA THR A 89 11.29 -2.88 -0.42
C THR A 89 9.82 -3.00 -0.81
N GLU A 90 8.91 -2.58 0.07
CA GLU A 90 7.47 -2.76 -0.10
C GLU A 90 6.87 -1.59 -0.88
N GLY A 91 7.28 -0.35 -0.59
CA GLY A 91 6.85 0.84 -1.34
C GLY A 91 7.20 0.72 -2.82
N LEU A 92 8.46 0.46 -3.17
CA LEU A 92 8.86 0.29 -4.57
C LEU A 92 8.13 -0.88 -5.26
N GLY A 93 7.85 -1.97 -4.53
CA GLY A 93 7.07 -3.09 -5.06
C GLY A 93 5.62 -2.71 -5.37
N ILE A 94 4.96 -1.99 -4.46
CA ILE A 94 3.61 -1.45 -4.66
C ILE A 94 3.58 -0.52 -5.88
N GLN A 95 4.56 0.38 -5.97
CA GLN A 95 4.70 1.30 -7.09
C GLN A 95 4.82 0.55 -8.42
N ALA A 96 5.71 -0.45 -8.51
CA ALA A 96 5.91 -1.23 -9.73
C ALA A 96 4.63 -1.98 -10.15
N VAL A 97 3.87 -2.53 -9.19
CA VAL A 97 2.57 -3.16 -9.49
C VAL A 97 1.56 -2.14 -10.01
N MET A 98 1.51 -0.93 -9.42
CA MET A 98 0.62 0.14 -9.89
C MET A 98 0.96 0.56 -11.32
N GLU A 99 2.24 0.77 -11.64
CA GLU A 99 2.70 1.07 -13.00
C GLU A 99 2.30 -0.01 -14.00
N ALA A 100 2.51 -1.28 -13.63
CA ALA A 100 2.13 -2.41 -14.47
C ALA A 100 0.62 -2.46 -14.71
N LEU A 101 -0.19 -2.19 -13.68
CA LEU A 101 -1.66 -2.16 -13.76
C LEU A 101 -2.14 -1.00 -14.64
N ILE A 102 -1.58 0.20 -14.48
CA ILE A 102 -1.86 1.38 -15.31
C ILE A 102 -1.59 1.06 -16.78
N TRP A 103 -0.38 0.56 -17.07
CA TRP A 103 0.02 0.19 -18.44
C TRP A 103 -0.96 -0.82 -19.06
N ASP A 104 -1.37 -1.80 -18.27
CA ASP A 104 -2.30 -2.84 -18.68
C ASP A 104 -3.73 -2.33 -18.93
N LEU A 105 -4.17 -1.32 -18.18
CA LEU A 105 -5.45 -0.66 -18.38
C LEU A 105 -5.45 0.25 -19.62
N HIS A 106 -4.29 0.82 -20.00
CA HIS A 106 -4.13 1.66 -21.19
C HIS A 106 -3.98 0.88 -22.51
N ASP A 107 -3.08 -0.11 -22.56
CA ASP A 107 -2.49 -0.56 -23.84
C ASP A 107 -3.16 -1.80 -24.46
N ARG A 108 -4.12 -2.45 -23.78
CA ARG A 108 -4.73 -3.71 -24.28
C ARG A 108 -6.25 -3.73 -24.17
N PRO A 109 -6.95 -4.55 -24.98
CA PRO A 109 -8.26 -5.06 -24.59
C PRO A 109 -8.03 -6.03 -23.43
N ALA A 110 -7.70 -5.49 -22.26
CA ALA A 110 -7.56 -6.28 -21.08
C ALA A 110 -8.95 -6.86 -20.76
N TYR A 111 -9.17 -8.15 -21.05
CA TYR A 111 -10.38 -8.86 -20.66
C TYR A 111 -10.32 -9.14 -19.16
N TYR A 112 -10.15 -8.10 -18.36
CA TYR A 112 -10.22 -8.21 -16.92
C TYR A 112 -11.68 -8.35 -16.54
N HIS A 113 -11.97 -9.40 -15.78
CA HIS A 113 -13.24 -9.46 -15.11
C HIS A 113 -13.23 -8.39 -14.00
N TYR A 114 -14.27 -7.56 -13.90
CA TYR A 114 -14.30 -6.48 -12.90
C TYR A 114 -14.15 -7.00 -11.47
N ALA A 115 -14.55 -8.24 -11.21
CA ALA A 115 -14.28 -8.89 -9.94
C ALA A 115 -12.76 -9.01 -9.67
N GLU A 116 -11.96 -9.48 -10.63
CA GLU A 116 -10.51 -9.64 -10.47
C GLU A 116 -9.82 -8.30 -10.21
N LEU A 117 -10.21 -7.25 -10.95
CA LEU A 117 -9.71 -5.90 -10.70
C LEU A 117 -10.10 -5.40 -9.30
N ALA A 118 -11.34 -5.65 -8.88
CA ALA A 118 -11.79 -5.29 -7.54
C ALA A 118 -11.02 -6.05 -6.45
N GLU A 119 -10.56 -7.28 -6.71
CA GLU A 119 -9.68 -8.00 -5.78
C GLU A 119 -8.29 -7.36 -5.74
N ILE A 120 -7.71 -7.03 -6.89
CA ILE A 120 -6.40 -6.38 -6.98
C ILE A 120 -6.40 -5.03 -6.26
N LEU A 121 -7.41 -4.18 -6.49
CA LEU A 121 -7.53 -2.89 -5.79
C LEU A 121 -7.66 -3.06 -4.28
N ASN A 122 -8.34 -4.12 -3.83
CA ASN A 122 -8.48 -4.41 -2.40
C ASN A 122 -7.15 -4.87 -1.77
N ILE A 123 -6.35 -5.65 -2.48
CA ILE A 123 -5.04 -6.09 -1.96
C ILE A 123 -4.06 -4.91 -2.01
N LEU A 124 -4.09 -4.11 -3.08
CA LEU A 124 -3.29 -2.89 -3.21
C LEU A 124 -3.58 -1.90 -2.07
N SER A 125 -4.86 -1.68 -1.73
CA SER A 125 -5.23 -0.82 -0.60
C SER A 125 -4.71 -1.36 0.73
N VAL A 126 -4.68 -2.69 0.91
CA VAL A 126 -4.06 -3.29 2.10
C VAL A 126 -2.56 -3.05 2.12
N CYS A 127 -1.86 -3.26 1.01
CA CYS A 127 -0.41 -3.04 0.93
C CYS A 127 -0.05 -1.58 1.26
N ILE A 128 -0.76 -0.61 0.67
CA ILE A 128 -0.58 0.82 1.00
C ILE A 128 -0.89 1.09 2.47
N GLY A 129 -2.00 0.56 2.98
CA GLY A 129 -2.39 0.71 4.38
C GLY A 129 -1.39 0.09 5.37
N GLN A 130 -0.59 -0.89 4.92
CA GLN A 130 0.45 -1.54 5.70
C GLN A 130 1.80 -0.80 5.63
N LEU A 131 2.00 0.13 4.69
CA LEU A 131 3.19 0.99 4.66
C LEU A 131 3.31 1.70 6.00
N GLN A 132 4.43 1.46 6.65
CA GLN A 132 4.56 1.67 8.08
C GLN A 132 4.66 3.15 8.44
N TYR A 133 4.14 3.52 9.63
CA TYR A 133 4.94 3.93 10.78
C TYR A 133 4.51 3.11 12.02
N GLN A 134 5.50 2.58 12.75
CA GLN A 134 5.44 1.83 14.03
C GLN A 134 4.06 1.33 14.52
N LYS A 135 3.85 0.01 14.37
CA LYS A 135 2.91 -0.84 15.15
C LYS A 135 1.41 -0.53 15.04
N GLU A 136 1.00 0.61 14.47
CA GLU A 136 -0.41 0.96 14.27
C GLU A 136 -0.88 0.58 12.86
N ILE A 137 -1.05 -0.74 12.66
CA ILE A 137 -2.01 -1.19 11.67
C ILE A 137 -3.40 -0.88 12.24
N ASP A 138 -4.07 0.12 11.69
CA ASP A 138 -5.48 0.43 11.98
C ASP A 138 -6.30 -0.87 11.89
N ASP A 139 -7.23 -1.09 12.83
CA ASP A 139 -8.17 -2.21 12.80
C ASP A 139 -8.89 -2.32 11.45
N HIS A 140 -9.09 -1.20 10.74
CA HIS A 140 -9.57 -1.17 9.37
C HIS A 140 -8.63 -1.92 8.41
N VAL A 141 -7.33 -1.63 8.42
CA VAL A 141 -6.33 -2.31 7.59
C VAL A 141 -6.19 -3.79 8.00
N ARG A 142 -6.29 -4.11 9.29
CA ARG A 142 -6.32 -5.52 9.75
C ARG A 142 -7.51 -6.28 9.19
N GLN A 143 -8.71 -5.72 9.29
CA GLN A 143 -9.93 -6.32 8.74
C GLN A 143 -9.83 -6.49 7.21
N MET A 144 -9.26 -5.50 6.51
CA MET A 144 -9.03 -5.62 5.07
C MET A 144 -8.01 -6.71 4.74
N ARG A 145 -6.94 -6.85 5.52
CA ARG A 145 -5.94 -7.92 5.38
C ARG A 145 -6.57 -9.29 5.56
N ASP A 146 -7.36 -9.47 6.62
CA ASP A 146 -8.08 -10.73 6.87
C ASP A 146 -9.05 -11.07 5.72
N ALA A 147 -9.76 -10.06 5.21
CA ALA A 147 -10.63 -10.22 4.05
C ALA A 147 -9.83 -10.61 2.79
N ALA A 148 -8.70 -9.95 2.52
CA ALA A 148 -7.82 -10.25 1.40
C ALA A 148 -7.23 -11.68 1.50
N GLN A 149 -6.85 -12.13 2.70
CA GLN A 149 -6.39 -13.51 2.93
C GLN A 149 -7.51 -14.53 2.67
N GLN A 150 -8.75 -14.25 3.11
CA GLN A 150 -9.89 -15.11 2.82
C GLN A 150 -10.22 -15.15 1.33
N MET A 151 -10.06 -14.03 0.62
CA MET A 151 -10.20 -13.95 -0.83
C MET A 151 -9.14 -14.81 -1.52
N ASN A 152 -7.87 -14.73 -1.11
CA ASN A 152 -6.80 -15.57 -1.67
C ASN A 152 -7.10 -17.06 -1.54
N ARG A 153 -7.60 -17.49 -0.36
CA ARG A 153 -7.98 -18.89 -0.12
C ARG A 153 -9.11 -19.38 -1.02
N ARG A 154 -9.95 -18.46 -1.50
CA ARG A 154 -11.09 -18.74 -2.39
C ARG A 154 -10.78 -18.41 -3.86
N ARG A 155 -9.56 -17.95 -4.16
CA ARG A 155 -9.16 -17.45 -5.48
C ARG A 155 -9.44 -18.52 -6.53
N ARG A 156 -10.19 -18.11 -7.55
CA ARG A 156 -10.32 -18.86 -8.80
C ARG A 156 -9.25 -18.37 -9.77
N TYR A 157 -8.96 -19.16 -10.79
CA TYR A 157 -7.89 -18.88 -11.76
C TYR A 157 -8.04 -17.47 -12.35
N PHE A 158 -7.12 -16.57 -12.01
CA PHE A 158 -6.98 -15.28 -12.67
C PHE A 158 -6.33 -15.50 -14.03
N GLY A 159 -6.57 -14.62 -14.99
CA GLY A 159 -5.75 -14.59 -16.21
C GLY A 159 -4.26 -14.51 -15.84
N PRO A 160 -3.33 -15.13 -16.60
CA PRO A 160 -1.93 -15.30 -16.19
C PRO A 160 -1.23 -14.00 -15.74
N ARG A 161 -1.53 -12.88 -16.39
CA ARG A 161 -0.92 -11.57 -16.08
C ARG A 161 -1.45 -10.97 -14.77
N LEU A 162 -2.77 -10.90 -14.58
CA LEU A 162 -3.35 -10.46 -13.30
C LEU A 162 -3.04 -11.42 -12.17
N GLY A 163 -2.91 -12.72 -12.50
CA GLY A 163 -2.47 -13.73 -11.56
C GLY A 163 -1.13 -13.37 -10.94
N ALA A 164 -0.14 -13.04 -11.78
CA ALA A 164 1.19 -12.63 -11.36
C ALA A 164 1.19 -11.34 -10.52
N LEU A 165 0.50 -10.28 -10.98
CA LEU A 165 0.41 -9.02 -10.19
C LEU A 165 -0.25 -9.26 -8.82
N CYS A 166 -1.27 -10.12 -8.78
CA CYS A 166 -1.93 -10.49 -7.53
C CYS A 166 -1.01 -11.30 -6.62
N ASP A 167 -0.20 -12.21 -7.18
CA ASP A 167 0.80 -12.98 -6.43
C ASP A 167 1.87 -12.04 -5.84
N GLU A 168 2.40 -11.09 -6.62
CA GLU A 168 3.35 -10.07 -6.16
C GLU A 168 2.77 -9.22 -5.00
N LEU A 169 1.53 -8.75 -5.14
CA LEU A 169 0.86 -8.02 -4.06
C LEU A 169 0.64 -8.89 -2.81
N PHE A 170 0.35 -10.18 -2.97
CA PHE A 170 0.22 -11.09 -1.82
C PHE A 170 1.54 -11.36 -1.12
N GLU A 171 2.66 -11.38 -1.84
CA GLU A 171 4.00 -11.45 -1.27
C GLU A 171 4.31 -10.18 -0.46
N ILE A 172 4.04 -9.01 -1.03
CA ILE A 172 4.20 -7.72 -0.34
C ILE A 172 3.33 -7.67 0.93
N MET A 173 2.05 -8.00 0.83
CA MET A 173 1.10 -8.00 1.96
C MET A 173 1.48 -8.98 3.10
N GLN A 174 2.20 -10.05 2.76
CA GLN A 174 2.68 -11.07 3.70
C GLN A 174 4.08 -10.76 4.23
N CYS A 175 4.75 -9.73 3.72
CA CYS A 175 6.06 -9.34 4.21
C CYS A 175 5.98 -9.02 5.71
N GLU A 176 6.64 -9.85 6.51
CA GLU A 176 6.89 -9.56 7.90
C GLU A 176 8.22 -8.82 7.96
N CYS A 177 8.15 -7.49 7.88
CA CYS A 177 9.33 -6.67 8.07
C CYS A 177 9.99 -7.05 9.42
N GLN A 178 11.22 -7.55 9.33
CA GLN A 178 11.98 -8.10 10.48
C GLN A 178 12.25 -7.06 11.58
N TYR A 179 12.23 -5.78 11.23
CA TYR A 179 12.35 -4.66 12.16
C TYR A 179 11.00 -4.26 12.78
N CYS A 180 9.91 -4.64 12.13
CA CYS A 180 8.55 -4.26 12.44
C CYS A 180 7.86 -5.26 13.39
N GLY A 181 8.35 -6.50 13.44
CA GLY A 181 7.89 -7.57 14.33
C GLY A 181 8.74 -7.77 15.60
N ALA A 182 9.84 -7.02 15.75
CA ALA A 182 10.69 -7.10 16.93
C ALA A 182 10.13 -6.21 18.06
N ASP A 183 9.20 -6.76 18.85
CA ASP A 183 9.29 -6.75 20.31
C ASP A 183 8.04 -7.38 20.95
N GLU A 184 8.22 -8.57 21.52
CA GLU A 184 7.94 -8.91 22.94
C GLU A 184 8.49 -10.33 23.23
N SER A 185 9.71 -10.40 23.77
CA SER A 185 10.20 -11.50 24.62
C SER A 185 10.74 -10.92 25.91
#